data_AF-A0A7S0MLD4-F1
#
_entry.id   AF-A0A7S0MLD4-F1
#
_cell.length_a   1.000
_cell.length_b   1.000
_cell.length_c   1.000
_cell.angle_alpha   90.00
_cell.angle_beta   90.00
_cell.angle_gamma   90.00
#
_symmetry.space_group_name_H-M   'P 1'
#
loop_
_entity.id
_entity.type
_entity.pdbx_description
1 polymer ?
#
loop_
_entity_poly.entity_id
_entity_poly.type
_entity_poly.pdbx_seq_one_letter_code
_entity_poly.pdbx_strand_id
1 'polypeptide(L)'
;MTEVRDAALLRDAKKAALLPFGGGGERADFPGTMPVGFSRRALRQVMAEDYFVSEKTDGVRYFLVVVEREGKAAGVLLDRKFNAYTAPGIDEAAAGLGPGTVLDGEVVWNRSWKRDVFMVFDGMACSAQCHASGKWASIVDDPLCKRLACIQKDMLGGYARGLGHEVKRDMAALPLIMKSFYKAGDIGEVLRNIASEGPDRVFLER
;
A
#
# COMPACT_ATOMS: atom_id res chain seq x y z
N MET A 1 -7.50 -2.71 14.52
CA MET A 1 -6.07 -3.09 14.39
C MET A 1 -5.49 -3.43 15.76
N THR A 2 -4.53 -4.35 15.82
CA THR A 2 -3.90 -4.78 17.08
C THR A 2 -2.39 -4.74 16.92
N GLU A 3 -1.66 -4.26 17.92
CA GLU A 3 -0.20 -4.24 17.90
C GLU A 3 0.38 -5.67 17.98
N VAL A 4 1.37 -5.95 17.15
CA VAL A 4 2.10 -7.21 17.10
C VAL A 4 3.23 -7.16 18.14
N ARG A 5 3.22 -8.10 19.08
CA ARG A 5 4.25 -8.23 20.13
C ARG A 5 5.31 -9.28 19.84
N ASP A 6 5.17 -10.03 18.74
CA ASP A 6 6.17 -10.99 18.30
C ASP A 6 7.41 -10.26 17.75
N ALA A 7 8.49 -10.30 18.52
CA ALA A 7 9.75 -9.63 18.18
C ALA A 7 10.45 -10.24 16.95
N ALA A 8 10.25 -11.53 16.66
CA ALA A 8 10.82 -12.16 15.48
C ALA A 8 10.08 -11.70 14.22
N LEU A 9 8.74 -11.74 14.26
CA LEU A 9 7.90 -11.25 13.16
C LEU A 9 8.16 -9.77 12.87
N LEU A 10 8.29 -8.94 13.91
CA LEU A 10 8.64 -7.53 13.75
C LEU A 10 10.00 -7.35 13.07
N ARG A 11 11.02 -8.12 13.49
CA ARG A 11 12.36 -8.06 12.88
C ARG A 11 12.33 -8.45 11.42
N ASP A 12 11.62 -9.53 11.09
CA ASP A 12 11.51 -10.04 9.72
C ASP A 12 10.74 -9.07 8.83
N ALA A 13 9.62 -8.52 9.30
CA ALA A 13 8.84 -7.53 8.57
C ALA A 13 9.64 -6.23 8.36
N LYS A 14 10.34 -5.73 9.39
CA LYS A 14 11.21 -4.55 9.26
C LYS A 14 12.31 -4.79 8.24
N LYS A 15 12.98 -5.94 8.28
CA LYS A 15 14.01 -6.31 7.30
C LYS A 15 13.43 -6.33 5.89
N ALA A 16 12.31 -7.00 5.67
CA ALA A 16 11.64 -7.08 4.38
C ALA A 16 11.23 -5.70 3.83
N ALA A 17 10.77 -4.78 4.70
CA ALA A 17 10.43 -3.41 4.31
C ALA A 17 11.64 -2.56 3.87
N LEU A 18 12.85 -2.89 4.35
CA LEU A 18 14.07 -2.14 4.07
C LEU A 18 14.84 -2.65 2.85
N LEU A 19 14.72 -3.94 2.54
CA LEU A 19 15.40 -4.58 1.40
C LEU A 19 15.20 -3.87 0.05
N PRO A 20 13.99 -3.37 -0.32
CA PRO A 20 13.81 -2.65 -1.58
C PRO A 20 14.73 -1.44 -1.74
N PHE A 21 15.13 -0.83 -0.63
CA PHE A 21 15.88 0.42 -0.60
C PHE A 21 17.40 0.18 -0.43
N GLY A 22 17.86 -1.06 -0.59
CA GLY A 22 19.24 -1.45 -0.29
C GLY A 22 19.56 -1.46 1.21
N GLY A 23 18.55 -1.27 2.07
CA GLY A 23 18.68 -1.27 3.52
C GLY A 23 18.59 -2.68 4.12
N GLY A 24 19.41 -2.96 5.13
CA GLY A 24 19.37 -4.22 5.90
C GLY A 24 19.90 -4.12 7.32
N GLY A 25 20.21 -2.90 7.79
CA GLY A 25 20.73 -2.68 9.15
C GLY A 25 19.62 -2.53 10.19
N GLU A 26 19.88 -2.93 11.43
CA GLU A 26 18.90 -2.85 12.54
C GLU A 26 18.46 -1.41 12.88
N ARG A 27 19.30 -0.41 12.54
CA ARG A 27 19.09 1.03 12.77
C ARG A 27 18.83 1.83 11.48
N ALA A 28 17.93 1.36 10.64
CA ALA A 28 17.45 2.15 9.51
C ALA A 28 16.21 2.96 9.89
N ASP A 29 16.14 4.19 9.37
CA ASP A 29 14.94 5.03 9.41
C ASP A 29 13.87 4.47 8.46
N PHE A 30 12.63 4.92 8.64
CA PHE A 30 11.53 4.54 7.76
C PHE A 30 11.78 5.03 6.33
N PRO A 31 11.84 4.13 5.33
CA PRO A 31 12.27 4.51 3.99
C PRO A 31 11.14 5.08 3.12
N GLY A 32 9.89 5.05 3.61
CA GLY A 32 8.76 5.60 2.87
C GLY A 32 8.84 7.12 2.74
N THR A 33 8.43 7.61 1.57
CA THR A 33 8.49 9.04 1.21
C THR A 33 7.67 9.90 2.16
N MET A 34 8.16 11.06 2.57
CA MET A 34 7.41 11.99 3.42
C MET A 34 6.89 13.16 2.58
N PRO A 35 5.59 13.49 2.63
CA PRO A 35 5.05 14.60 1.85
C PRO A 35 5.61 15.93 2.34
N VAL A 36 5.83 16.85 1.41
CA VAL A 36 6.23 18.23 1.70
C VAL A 36 5.06 19.20 1.51
N GLY A 37 5.09 20.33 2.21
CA GLY A 37 4.06 21.35 2.08
C GLY A 37 3.98 21.89 0.65
N PHE A 38 2.77 21.89 0.07
CA PHE A 38 2.55 22.41 -1.27
C PHE A 38 2.62 23.94 -1.28
N SER A 39 3.49 24.51 -2.13
CA SER A 39 3.74 25.95 -2.20
C SER A 39 3.65 26.48 -3.63
N ARG A 40 3.63 27.81 -3.79
CA ARG A 40 3.69 28.46 -5.12
C ARG A 40 4.91 28.02 -5.94
N ARG A 41 6.03 27.71 -5.29
CA ARG A 41 7.23 27.17 -5.97
C ARG A 41 6.99 25.74 -6.47
N ALA A 42 6.37 24.90 -5.64
CA ALA A 42 6.03 23.53 -6.02
C ALA A 42 5.07 23.49 -7.21
N LEU A 43 4.10 24.42 -7.26
CA LEU A 43 3.16 24.51 -8.39
C LEU A 43 3.88 24.68 -9.74
N ARG A 44 4.92 25.52 -9.82
CA ARG A 44 5.70 25.69 -11.07
C ARG A 44 6.36 24.40 -11.51
N GLN A 45 6.86 23.61 -10.57
CA GLN A 45 7.46 22.31 -10.86
C GLN A 45 6.40 21.31 -11.32
N VAL A 46 5.28 21.21 -10.61
CA VAL A 46 4.16 20.31 -10.97
C VAL A 46 3.60 20.62 -12.35
N MET A 47 3.57 21.90 -12.76
CA MET A 47 3.14 22.30 -14.09
C MET A 47 4.15 21.99 -15.20
N ALA A 48 5.44 21.80 -14.86
CA ALA A 48 6.52 21.59 -15.81
C ALA A 48 6.92 20.12 -15.98
N GLU A 49 6.54 19.26 -15.04
CA GLU A 49 6.94 17.84 -14.96
C GLU A 49 5.73 16.90 -14.98
N ASP A 50 5.97 15.62 -15.23
CA ASP A 50 4.93 14.58 -15.23
C ASP A 50 4.48 14.21 -13.81
N TYR A 51 3.55 14.99 -13.27
CA TYR A 51 2.92 14.72 -11.98
C TYR A 51 1.59 13.97 -12.11
N PHE A 52 1.33 13.14 -11.11
CA PHE A 52 0.02 12.56 -10.84
C PHE A 52 -0.62 13.26 -9.64
N VAL A 53 -1.95 13.29 -9.63
CA VAL A 53 -2.78 13.86 -8.58
C VAL A 53 -3.86 12.87 -8.18
N SER A 54 -4.23 12.90 -6.90
CA SER A 54 -5.25 12.05 -6.30
C SER A 54 -5.84 12.77 -5.08
N GLU A 55 -6.98 12.31 -4.58
CA GLU A 55 -7.57 12.84 -3.35
C GLU A 55 -6.68 12.51 -2.14
N LYS A 56 -6.60 13.44 -1.20
CA LYS A 56 -6.01 13.12 0.10
C LYS A 56 -7.11 12.48 0.96
N THR A 57 -6.89 11.26 1.45
CA THR A 57 -7.80 10.67 2.43
C THR A 57 -7.36 10.97 3.86
N ASP A 58 -8.24 10.70 4.81
CA ASP A 58 -7.98 10.77 6.25
C ASP A 58 -7.75 9.38 6.84
N GLY A 59 -6.79 8.65 6.24
CA GLY A 59 -6.36 7.34 6.70
C GLY A 59 -5.10 7.38 7.57
N VAL A 60 -4.74 6.22 8.10
CA VAL A 60 -3.45 6.01 8.79
C VAL A 60 -2.52 5.26 7.84
N ARG A 61 -1.38 5.86 7.52
CA ARG A 61 -0.39 5.29 6.61
C ARG A 61 0.34 4.10 7.23
N TYR A 62 0.44 3.01 6.46
CA TYR A 62 1.26 1.86 6.77
C TYR A 62 1.95 1.32 5.53
N PHE A 63 3.08 0.67 5.71
CA PHE A 63 3.48 -0.37 4.77
C PHE A 63 2.73 -1.65 5.09
N LEU A 64 2.17 -2.32 4.08
CA LEU A 64 1.74 -3.71 4.19
C LEU A 64 2.89 -4.59 3.69
N VAL A 65 3.46 -5.37 4.59
CA VAL A 65 4.61 -6.24 4.35
C VAL A 65 4.16 -7.68 4.48
N VAL A 66 4.50 -8.50 3.50
CA VAL A 66 4.23 -9.95 3.54
C VAL A 66 5.54 -10.71 3.69
N VAL A 67 5.63 -11.47 4.77
CA VAL A 67 6.78 -12.33 5.10
C VAL A 67 6.36 -13.79 5.18
N GLU A 68 7.32 -14.70 5.06
CA GLU A 68 7.09 -16.11 5.32
C GLU A 68 7.31 -16.40 6.81
N ARG A 69 6.33 -17.05 7.44
CA ARG A 69 6.38 -17.51 8.82
C ARG A 69 5.85 -18.93 8.90
N GLU A 70 6.68 -19.86 9.37
CA GLU A 70 6.29 -21.27 9.56
C GLU A 70 5.68 -21.90 8.29
N GLY A 71 6.22 -21.55 7.12
CA GLY A 71 5.75 -22.03 5.82
C GLY A 71 4.44 -21.41 5.32
N LYS A 72 3.96 -20.33 5.97
CA LYS A 72 2.77 -19.57 5.57
C LYS A 72 3.10 -18.10 5.34
N ALA A 73 2.31 -17.44 4.50
CA ALA A 73 2.39 -15.99 4.36
C ALA A 73 1.75 -15.32 5.58
N ALA A 74 2.47 -14.37 6.18
CA ALA A 74 2.01 -13.54 7.28
C ALA A 74 2.05 -12.07 6.87
N GLY A 75 0.94 -11.36 7.09
CA GLY A 75 0.82 -9.95 6.74
C GLY A 75 1.02 -9.05 7.95
N VAL A 76 1.81 -7.99 7.79
CA VAL A 76 2.10 -7.03 8.86
C VAL A 76 1.95 -5.60 8.33
N LEU A 77 1.25 -4.76 9.09
CA LEU A 77 1.19 -3.32 8.86
C LEU A 77 2.27 -2.63 9.68
N LEU A 78 3.22 -1.95 9.03
CA LEU A 78 4.27 -1.20 9.69
C LEU A 78 3.99 0.30 9.59
N ASP A 79 3.95 0.98 10.74
CA ASP A 79 3.85 2.44 10.78
C ASP A 79 5.22 3.10 10.49
N ARG A 80 5.24 4.43 10.52
CA ARG A 80 6.46 5.24 10.28
C ARG A 80 7.54 5.08 11.37
N LYS A 81 7.19 4.49 12.52
CA LYS A 81 8.11 4.19 13.61
C LYS A 81 8.52 2.71 13.62
N PHE A 82 8.10 1.94 12.61
CA PHE A 82 8.21 0.49 12.56
C PHE A 82 7.50 -0.24 13.69
N ASN A 83 6.47 0.35 14.29
CA ASN A 83 5.54 -0.43 15.11
C ASN A 83 4.73 -1.34 14.18
N ALA A 84 4.61 -2.60 14.56
CA ALA A 84 3.92 -3.60 13.78
C ALA A 84 2.48 -3.79 14.27
N TYR A 85 1.56 -3.91 13.33
CA TYR A 85 0.14 -4.11 13.59
C TYR A 85 -0.43 -5.21 12.69
N THR A 86 -1.46 -5.87 13.19
CA THR A 86 -2.34 -6.77 12.43
C THR A 86 -3.72 -6.14 12.27
N ALA A 87 -4.45 -6.59 11.25
CA ALA A 87 -5.82 -6.19 10.96
C ALA A 87 -6.66 -7.45 10.62
N PRO A 88 -7.99 -7.41 10.83
CA PRO A 88 -8.85 -8.51 10.40
C PRO A 88 -8.67 -8.83 8.92
N GLY A 89 -8.43 -10.10 8.61
CA GLY A 89 -8.27 -10.58 7.23
C GLY A 89 -6.88 -10.39 6.62
N ILE A 90 -5.89 -9.89 7.39
CA ILE A 90 -4.58 -9.54 6.83
C ILE A 90 -3.78 -10.77 6.37
N ASP A 91 -3.93 -11.92 7.02
CA ASP A 91 -3.21 -13.13 6.67
C ASP A 91 -3.80 -13.80 5.43
N GLU A 92 -5.12 -13.72 5.24
CA GLU A 92 -5.78 -14.10 4.00
C GLU A 92 -5.32 -13.21 2.84
N ALA A 93 -5.21 -11.89 3.08
CA ALA A 93 -4.65 -10.97 2.09
C ALA A 93 -3.18 -11.30 1.79
N ALA A 94 -2.38 -11.60 2.81
CA ALA A 94 -0.98 -12.02 2.69
C ALA A 94 -0.83 -13.31 1.87
N ALA A 95 -1.70 -14.29 2.08
CA ALA A 95 -1.73 -15.52 1.30
C ALA A 95 -1.98 -15.25 -0.20
N GLY A 96 -2.84 -14.27 -0.52
CA GLY A 96 -3.07 -13.83 -1.88
C GLY A 96 -1.90 -13.05 -2.50
N LEU A 97 -1.21 -12.23 -1.71
CA LEU A 97 -0.11 -11.37 -2.16
C LEU A 97 1.23 -12.09 -2.28
N GLY A 98 1.46 -13.11 -1.45
CA GLY A 98 2.70 -13.88 -1.37
C GLY A 98 3.83 -13.18 -0.60
N PRO A 99 4.70 -13.95 0.09
CA PRO A 99 5.92 -13.43 0.72
C PRO A 99 6.78 -12.68 -0.28
N GLY A 100 7.35 -11.57 0.18
CA GLY A 100 8.16 -10.69 -0.66
C GLY A 100 7.43 -9.48 -1.23
N THR A 101 6.14 -9.33 -0.92
CA THR A 101 5.35 -8.15 -1.31
C THR A 101 5.46 -7.06 -0.25
N VAL A 102 5.73 -5.82 -0.69
CA VAL A 102 5.72 -4.62 0.15
C VAL A 102 4.96 -3.51 -0.57
N LEU A 103 3.84 -3.09 0.03
CA LEU A 103 2.94 -2.05 -0.47
C LEU A 103 2.98 -0.83 0.45
N ASP A 104 2.91 0.36 -0.12
CA ASP A 104 2.69 1.62 0.62
C ASP A 104 1.24 2.07 0.41
N GLY A 105 0.59 2.36 1.52
CA GLY A 105 -0.83 2.60 1.53
C GLY A 105 -1.30 3.19 2.85
N GLU A 106 -2.61 3.29 2.97
CA GLU A 106 -3.27 3.78 4.17
C GLU A 106 -4.47 2.91 4.50
N VAL A 107 -4.67 2.66 5.79
CA VAL A 107 -5.92 2.06 6.28
C VAL A 107 -6.95 3.17 6.39
N VAL A 108 -8.05 3.03 5.66
CA VAL A 108 -9.17 3.98 5.63
C VAL A 108 -10.47 3.27 5.95
N TRP A 109 -11.39 3.97 6.61
CA TRP A 109 -12.74 3.47 6.83
C TRP A 109 -13.57 3.60 5.54
N ASN A 110 -13.88 2.48 4.90
CA ASN A 110 -14.76 2.48 3.74
C ASN A 110 -16.21 2.58 4.20
N ARG A 111 -16.88 3.69 3.87
CA ARG A 111 -18.27 3.97 4.30
C ARG A 111 -19.29 3.02 3.65
N SER A 112 -19.07 2.62 2.40
CA SER A 112 -19.97 1.72 1.67
C SER A 112 -19.91 0.30 2.21
N TRP A 113 -18.71 -0.21 2.48
CA TRP A 113 -18.49 -1.55 3.02
C TRP A 113 -18.54 -1.62 4.54
N LYS A 114 -18.57 -0.46 5.21
CA LYS A 114 -18.57 -0.32 6.68
C LYS A 114 -17.46 -1.13 7.35
N ARG A 115 -16.26 -1.05 6.79
CA ARG A 115 -15.06 -1.71 7.31
C ARG A 115 -13.80 -1.00 6.87
N ASP A 116 -12.72 -1.31 7.57
CA ASP A 116 -11.37 -0.90 7.18
C ASP A 116 -10.98 -1.57 5.85
N VAL A 117 -10.35 -0.78 4.98
CA VAL A 117 -9.72 -1.23 3.74
C VAL A 117 -8.29 -0.67 3.68
N PHE A 118 -7.39 -1.42 3.05
CA PHE A 118 -6.05 -0.95 2.78
C PHE A 118 -6.01 -0.32 1.38
N MET A 119 -5.96 1.01 1.33
CA MET A 119 -5.87 1.78 0.09
C MET A 119 -4.41 1.92 -0.32
N VAL A 120 -4.03 1.19 -1.37
CA VAL A 120 -2.68 1.12 -1.93
C VAL A 120 -2.43 2.30 -2.85
N PHE A 121 -1.35 3.05 -2.63
CA PHE A 121 -0.97 4.17 -3.49
C PHE A 121 0.45 4.06 -4.04
N ASP A 122 1.29 3.16 -3.53
CA ASP A 122 2.60 2.84 -4.13
C ASP A 122 3.05 1.41 -3.76
N GLY A 123 4.12 0.94 -4.38
CA GLY A 123 4.67 -0.40 -4.20
C GLY A 123 6.19 -0.36 -4.16
N MET A 124 6.78 -1.13 -3.25
CA MET A 124 8.22 -1.18 -3.05
C MET A 124 8.83 -2.49 -3.54
N ALA A 125 8.11 -3.61 -3.37
CA ALA A 125 8.56 -4.93 -3.80
C ALA A 125 7.39 -5.84 -4.19
N CYS A 126 7.62 -6.70 -5.19
CA CYS A 126 6.61 -7.61 -5.74
C CYS A 126 7.05 -9.07 -5.61
N SER A 127 6.27 -9.89 -4.89
CA SER A 127 6.53 -11.34 -4.75
C SER A 127 6.70 -12.06 -6.10
N ALA A 128 5.85 -11.75 -7.08
CA ALA A 128 5.92 -12.38 -8.41
C ALA A 128 7.26 -12.12 -9.12
N GLN A 129 7.81 -10.91 -8.97
CA GLN A 129 9.11 -10.56 -9.56
C GLN A 129 10.27 -11.12 -8.72
N CYS A 130 10.09 -11.26 -7.40
CA CYS A 130 11.07 -11.92 -6.54
C CYS A 130 11.28 -13.39 -6.96
N HIS A 131 10.19 -14.13 -7.18
CA HIS A 131 10.28 -15.52 -7.63
C HIS A 131 10.91 -15.66 -9.03
N ALA A 132 10.58 -14.76 -9.95
CA ALA A 132 11.13 -14.79 -11.31
C ALA A 132 12.65 -14.53 -11.34
N SER A 133 13.15 -13.68 -10.44
CA SER A 133 14.57 -13.28 -10.40
C SER A 133 15.43 -14.07 -9.40
N GLY A 134 14.81 -14.83 -8.49
CA GLY A 134 15.51 -15.50 -7.38
C GLY A 134 16.15 -14.53 -6.38
N LYS A 135 15.84 -13.24 -6.48
CA LYS A 135 16.33 -12.15 -5.62
C LYS A 135 15.16 -11.29 -5.19
N TRP A 136 15.36 -10.46 -4.18
CA TRP A 136 14.35 -9.46 -3.83
C TRP A 136 14.21 -8.45 -4.98
N ALA A 137 13.03 -8.41 -5.61
CA ALA A 137 12.74 -7.51 -6.71
C ALA A 137 12.20 -6.18 -6.17
N SER A 138 13.13 -5.24 -5.95
CA SER A 138 12.78 -3.85 -5.70
C SER A 138 12.22 -3.21 -6.96
N ILE A 139 11.12 -2.48 -6.81
CA ILE A 139 10.53 -1.66 -7.88
C ILE A 139 10.64 -0.16 -7.58
N VAL A 140 11.38 0.24 -6.53
CA VAL A 140 11.41 1.64 -6.06
C VAL A 140 12.03 2.61 -7.08
N ASP A 141 12.96 2.11 -7.90
CA ASP A 141 13.65 2.90 -8.93
C ASP A 141 12.84 3.04 -10.23
N ASP A 142 11.75 2.26 -10.38
CA ASP A 142 10.88 2.37 -11.54
C ASP A 142 10.05 3.67 -11.48
N PRO A 143 9.76 4.33 -12.62
CA PRO A 143 8.80 5.43 -12.66
C PRO A 143 7.44 5.04 -12.07
N LEU A 144 6.75 5.98 -11.43
CA LEU A 144 5.47 5.73 -10.75
C LEU A 144 4.47 4.96 -11.62
N CYS A 145 4.34 5.30 -12.91
CA CYS A 145 3.43 4.61 -13.82
C CYS A 145 3.72 3.09 -13.95
N LYS A 146 4.99 2.69 -13.94
CA LYS A 146 5.38 1.27 -13.97
C LYS A 146 5.09 0.58 -12.63
N ARG A 147 5.34 1.28 -11.51
CA ARG A 147 5.02 0.77 -10.17
C ARG A 147 3.51 0.56 -10.03
N LEU A 148 2.69 1.53 -10.42
CA LEU A 148 1.23 1.44 -10.44
C LEU A 148 0.74 0.27 -11.32
N ALA A 149 1.32 0.09 -12.51
CA ALA A 149 0.98 -1.04 -13.37
C ALA A 149 1.33 -2.41 -12.73
N CYS A 150 2.48 -2.50 -12.06
CA CYS A 150 2.88 -3.70 -11.32
C CYS A 150 1.93 -3.97 -10.13
N ILE A 151 1.55 -2.94 -9.37
CA ILE A 151 0.57 -3.06 -8.29
C ILE A 151 -0.75 -3.61 -8.83
N GLN A 152 -1.29 -3.02 -9.90
CA GLN A 152 -2.58 -3.42 -10.44
C GLN A 152 -2.57 -4.87 -10.96
N LYS A 153 -1.57 -5.21 -11.77
CA LYS A 153 -1.53 -6.49 -12.49
C LYS A 153 -1.01 -7.64 -11.64
N ASP A 154 0.13 -7.42 -10.98
CA ASP A 154 0.91 -8.50 -10.37
C ASP A 154 0.57 -8.64 -8.89
N MET A 155 0.38 -7.54 -8.17
CA MET A 155 0.09 -7.57 -6.73
C MET A 155 -1.41 -7.71 -6.45
N LEU A 156 -2.25 -6.76 -6.87
CA LEU A 156 -3.70 -6.82 -6.67
C LEU A 156 -4.35 -7.93 -7.51
N GLY A 157 -3.85 -8.13 -8.74
CA GLY A 157 -4.24 -9.29 -9.54
C GLY A 157 -3.81 -10.61 -8.89
N GLY A 158 -2.62 -10.66 -8.28
CA GLY A 158 -2.15 -11.80 -7.48
C GLY A 158 -3.05 -12.09 -6.29
N TYR A 159 -3.31 -11.06 -5.47
CA TYR A 159 -4.27 -11.07 -4.37
C TYR A 159 -5.61 -11.65 -4.81
N ALA A 160 -6.23 -11.07 -5.84
CA ALA A 160 -7.54 -11.53 -6.32
C ALA A 160 -7.52 -12.99 -6.82
N ARG A 161 -6.42 -13.47 -7.43
CA ARG A 161 -6.30 -14.87 -7.88
C ARG A 161 -5.99 -15.84 -6.74
N GLY A 162 -5.16 -15.43 -5.78
CA GLY A 162 -4.67 -16.25 -4.68
C GLY A 162 -5.67 -16.41 -3.52
N LEU A 163 -6.66 -15.53 -3.40
CA LEU A 163 -7.74 -15.71 -2.44
C LEU A 163 -8.59 -16.96 -2.77
N GLY A 164 -8.74 -17.83 -1.78
CA GLY A 164 -9.64 -18.98 -1.84
C GLY A 164 -11.11 -18.58 -2.06
N HIS A 165 -11.91 -19.49 -2.62
CA HIS A 165 -13.30 -19.21 -2.95
C HIS A 165 -14.14 -18.82 -1.72
N GLU A 166 -13.95 -19.51 -0.59
CA GLU A 166 -14.63 -19.23 0.68
C GLU A 166 -14.26 -17.83 1.21
N VAL A 167 -12.97 -17.51 1.22
CA VAL A 167 -12.46 -16.19 1.64
C VAL A 167 -13.06 -15.05 0.83
N LYS A 168 -13.22 -15.25 -0.49
CA LYS A 168 -13.90 -14.26 -1.36
C LYS A 168 -15.38 -14.13 -1.03
N ARG A 169 -16.07 -15.26 -0.88
CA ARG A 169 -17.51 -15.31 -0.57
C ARG A 169 -17.82 -14.61 0.74
N ASP A 170 -17.01 -14.86 1.77
CA ASP A 170 -17.25 -14.37 3.12
C ASP A 170 -16.60 -12.99 3.35
N MET A 171 -15.91 -12.46 2.33
CA MET A 171 -15.11 -11.23 2.42
C MET A 171 -14.15 -11.26 3.63
N ALA A 172 -13.58 -12.44 3.92
CA ALA A 172 -12.79 -12.65 5.14
C ALA A 172 -11.43 -11.92 5.08
N ALA A 173 -10.89 -11.72 3.88
CA ALA A 173 -9.63 -11.00 3.69
C ALA A 173 -9.77 -9.48 3.96
N LEU A 174 -8.64 -8.87 4.36
CA LEU A 174 -8.48 -7.42 4.42
C LEU A 174 -8.62 -6.90 2.99
N PRO A 175 -9.60 -6.04 2.68
CA PRO A 175 -9.78 -5.60 1.32
C PRO A 175 -8.67 -4.64 0.91
N LEU A 176 -8.05 -4.93 -0.23
CA LEU A 176 -7.07 -4.05 -0.87
C LEU A 176 -7.73 -3.33 -2.04
N ILE A 177 -7.64 -2.01 -2.04
CA ILE A 177 -8.10 -1.16 -3.14
C ILE A 177 -6.96 -0.30 -3.63
N MET A 178 -6.92 -0.05 -4.94
CA MET A 178 -5.92 0.86 -5.52
C MET A 178 -6.45 2.29 -5.46
N LYS A 179 -5.60 3.23 -5.05
CA LYS A 179 -5.92 4.65 -5.11
C LYS A 179 -6.00 5.11 -6.56
N SER A 180 -7.02 5.89 -6.86
CA SER A 180 -7.22 6.46 -8.19
C SER A 180 -6.26 7.63 -8.44
N PHE A 181 -5.44 7.54 -9.49
CA PHE A 181 -4.48 8.56 -9.89
C PHE A 181 -4.85 9.17 -11.25
N TYR A 182 -4.73 10.49 -11.32
CA TYR A 182 -5.01 11.29 -12.51
C TYR A 182 -3.75 12.06 -12.90
N LYS A 183 -3.64 12.50 -14.16
CA LYS A 183 -2.57 13.45 -14.52
C LYS A 183 -2.84 14.80 -13.86
N ALA A 184 -1.79 15.55 -13.53
CA ALA A 184 -1.94 16.83 -12.83
C ALA A 184 -2.86 17.83 -13.57
N GLY A 185 -2.86 17.82 -14.91
CA GLY A 185 -3.77 18.63 -15.73
C GLY A 185 -5.25 18.28 -15.56
N ASP A 186 -5.54 17.06 -15.10
CA ASP A 186 -6.87 16.49 -14.93
C ASP A 186 -7.40 16.66 -13.49
N ILE A 187 -6.81 17.56 -12.69
CA ILE A 187 -7.24 17.82 -11.32
C ILE A 187 -8.74 18.19 -11.21
N GLY A 188 -9.29 18.78 -12.27
CA GLY A 188 -10.73 19.07 -12.34
C GLY A 188 -11.60 17.82 -12.22
N GLU A 189 -11.11 16.64 -12.63
CA GLU A 189 -11.84 15.37 -12.50
C GLU A 189 -11.88 14.90 -11.05
N VAL A 190 -10.75 14.99 -10.36
CA VAL A 190 -10.65 14.68 -8.92
C VAL A 190 -11.63 15.55 -8.14
N LEU A 191 -11.63 16.86 -8.41
CA LEU A 191 -12.50 17.81 -7.71
C LEU A 191 -14.00 17.57 -7.97
N ARG A 192 -14.39 17.10 -9.16
CA ARG A 192 -15.79 16.75 -9.49
C ARG A 192 -16.31 15.55 -8.72
N ASN A 193 -15.42 14.70 -8.22
CA ASN A 193 -15.77 13.53 -7.43
C ASN A 193 -15.80 13.81 -5.93
N ILE A 194 -15.52 15.04 -5.49
CA ILE A 194 -15.62 15.44 -4.08
C ILE A 194 -17.03 15.99 -3.80
N ALA A 195 -17.78 15.30 -2.96
CA ALA A 195 -19.08 15.74 -2.44
C ALA A 195 -18.92 16.40 -1.06
N SER A 196 -19.86 17.28 -0.72
CA SER A 196 -19.98 17.82 0.64
C SER A 196 -21.04 17.02 1.39
N GLU A 197 -20.70 16.51 2.57
CA GLU A 197 -21.65 15.85 3.46
C GLU A 197 -21.53 16.46 4.86
N GLY A 198 -22.33 17.49 5.14
CA GLY A 198 -22.22 18.26 6.39
C GLY A 198 -20.83 18.94 6.51
N PRO A 199 -20.08 18.72 7.61
CA PRO A 199 -18.73 19.25 7.74
C PRO A 199 -17.69 18.48 6.91
N ASP A 200 -18.03 17.29 6.42
CA ASP A 200 -17.08 16.38 5.80
C ASP A 200 -17.02 16.54 4.28
N ARG A 201 -15.85 16.20 3.72
CA ARG A 201 -15.64 16.07 2.28
C ARG A 201 -15.45 14.60 1.96
N VAL A 202 -16.27 14.09 1.05
CA VAL A 202 -16.31 12.67 0.70
C VAL A 202 -15.92 12.52 -0.75
N PHE A 203 -14.94 11.66 -1.01
CA PHE A 203 -14.60 11.28 -2.37
C PHE A 203 -15.50 10.14 -2.82
N LEU A 204 -16.22 10.35 -3.93
CA LEU A 204 -17.10 9.38 -4.55
C LEU A 204 -16.38 8.76 -5.73
N GLU A 205 -15.87 7.54 -5.55
CA GLU A 205 -15.32 6.74 -6.62
C GLU A 205 -16.48 6.34 -7.55
N ARG A 206 -16.45 6.84 -8.79
CA ARG A 206 -17.49 6.62 -9.81
C ARG A 206 -17.13 5.48 -10.75
#